data_AF-A0A452YRT5-F1
#
_entry.id   AF-A0A452YRT5-F1
#
_cell.length_a   1.000
_cell.length_b   1.000
_cell.length_c   1.000
_cell.angle_alpha   90.00
_cell.angle_beta   90.00
_cell.angle_gamma   90.00
#
_symmetry.space_group_name_H-M   'P 1'
#
loop_
_entity.id
_entity.type
_entity.pdbx_description
1 polymer ?
#
loop_
_entity_poly.entity_id
_entity_poly.type
_entity_poly.pdbx_seq_one_letter_code
_entity_poly.pdbx_strand_id
1 'polypeptide(L)'
;MRLSFFPQDLFSFNVVILLAALSLYVSILEQQAKYDAALEVLSGDLGSLMGREEDKLRLQGRLLTQACNYVAASEIYQKVLESCPDDWESFLHYLGCLLERDVKLPKPTTGEHTCSSCSVDSNKTSLSEEVVESRLASALLFVQKLQKNDSSDSVRGPHLANIEIERQHRLSGNSTKFMEALVNYFHRFGHLSCSSSDVEIYLHMLSGDEITELLDTISRSFDASSVSVKALGLTITTFKVQELLGTLLSKSTTDLQRIAKGMVETFYKNLPLSRDLDPQESMHGEELLSMASNILVQLFWRTRNLGYLLEAVLVLEFGLTVRKHVWQYKITLVHLYSYLGALPLAHRWYVSLEVKNILLESVSHHILPQMLSSPFLQQTASLVKDYLRFMDDHLKESADLTCLAYRHRTYSKVIEFVQFKNRLQRSMQYLAVK
;
A
#
# COMPACT_ATOMS: atom_id res chain seq x y z
N MET A 1 33.82 -38.98 -24.07
CA MET A 1 32.66 -39.00 -23.16
C MET A 1 31.79 -37.80 -23.52
N ARG A 2 30.78 -38.00 -24.37
CA ARG A 2 29.82 -36.96 -24.75
C ARG A 2 28.84 -36.81 -23.58
N LEU A 3 28.86 -35.67 -22.89
CA LEU A 3 27.80 -35.30 -21.95
C LEU A 3 26.75 -34.50 -22.73
N SER A 4 25.62 -35.18 -22.92
CA SER A 4 24.38 -34.67 -23.45
C SER A 4 23.78 -33.59 -22.53
N PHE A 5 23.81 -32.33 -22.97
CA PHE A 5 22.86 -31.32 -22.51
C PHE A 5 21.55 -31.51 -23.31
N PHE A 6 20.56 -32.16 -22.70
CA PHE A 6 19.16 -32.28 -23.16
C PHE A 6 18.36 -31.03 -22.65
N PRO A 7 17.08 -30.80 -23.01
CA PRO A 7 16.58 -29.62 -23.72
C PRO A 7 15.55 -28.85 -22.86
N GLN A 8 15.80 -28.71 -21.56
CA GLN A 8 14.85 -28.04 -20.65
C GLN A 8 14.83 -26.51 -20.86
N ASP A 9 15.96 -25.90 -21.19
CA ASP A 9 16.07 -24.45 -21.37
C ASP A 9 15.39 -23.96 -22.67
N LEU A 10 15.39 -24.77 -23.73
CA LEU A 10 14.72 -24.47 -25.00
C LEU A 10 13.20 -24.57 -24.90
N PHE A 11 12.70 -25.51 -24.08
CA PHE A 11 11.26 -25.66 -23.85
C PHE A 11 10.72 -24.50 -23.01
N SER A 12 11.43 -24.15 -21.93
CA SER A 12 11.17 -22.96 -21.11
C SER A 12 11.13 -21.68 -21.95
N PHE A 13 12.12 -21.48 -22.82
CA PHE A 13 12.22 -20.28 -23.66
C PHE A 13 11.08 -20.16 -24.69
N ASN A 14 10.70 -21.27 -25.34
CA ASN A 14 9.60 -21.27 -26.31
C ASN A 14 8.24 -21.03 -25.65
N VAL A 15 8.02 -21.54 -24.43
CA VAL A 15 6.79 -21.30 -23.67
C VAL A 15 6.65 -19.83 -23.29
N VAL A 16 7.74 -19.18 -22.83
CA VAL A 16 7.74 -17.74 -22.53
C VAL A 16 7.43 -16.89 -23.77
N ILE A 17 7.98 -17.27 -24.93
CA ILE A 17 7.72 -16.60 -26.21
C ILE A 17 6.23 -16.65 -26.58
N LEU A 18 5.62 -17.84 -26.46
CA LEU A 18 4.21 -18.05 -26.80
C LEU A 18 3.28 -17.29 -25.83
N LEU A 19 3.64 -17.21 -24.55
CA LEU A 19 2.86 -16.52 -23.54
C LEU A 19 2.83 -15.00 -23.76
N ALA A 20 3.95 -14.39 -24.14
CA ALA A 20 4.00 -12.96 -24.45
C ALA A 20 3.21 -12.61 -25.72
N ALA A 21 3.26 -13.47 -26.74
CA ALA A 21 2.46 -13.30 -27.96
C ALA A 21 0.96 -13.47 -27.68
N LEU A 22 0.58 -14.45 -26.86
CA LEU A 22 -0.80 -14.67 -26.42
C LEU A 22 -1.33 -13.46 -25.65
N SER A 23 -0.57 -12.96 -24.67
CA SER A 23 -0.96 -11.78 -23.88
C SER A 23 -1.16 -10.54 -24.76
N LEU A 24 -0.27 -10.32 -25.74
CA LEU A 24 -0.43 -9.23 -26.72
C LEU A 24 -1.68 -9.43 -27.57
N TYR A 25 -1.92 -10.64 -28.07
CA TYR A 25 -3.06 -10.93 -28.91
C TYR A 25 -4.39 -10.74 -28.17
N VAL A 26 -4.49 -11.24 -26.94
CA VAL A 26 -5.65 -11.03 -26.08
C VAL A 26 -5.84 -9.54 -25.77
N SER A 27 -4.77 -8.80 -25.50
CA SER A 27 -4.85 -7.35 -25.27
C SER A 27 -5.37 -6.59 -26.51
N ILE A 28 -4.98 -6.99 -27.72
CA ILE A 28 -5.50 -6.40 -28.96
C ILE A 28 -6.99 -6.72 -29.14
N LEU A 29 -7.41 -7.96 -28.87
CA LEU A 29 -8.82 -8.35 -28.95
C LEU A 29 -9.66 -7.59 -27.92
N GLU A 30 -9.15 -7.43 -26.70
CA GLU A 30 -9.75 -6.63 -25.63
C GLU A 30 -9.91 -5.16 -26.06
N GLN A 31 -8.87 -4.53 -26.63
CA GLN A 31 -8.93 -3.17 -27.17
C GLN A 31 -9.92 -3.01 -28.33
N GLN A 32 -10.14 -4.08 -29.11
CA GLN A 32 -11.12 -4.12 -30.19
C GLN A 32 -12.54 -4.45 -29.70
N ALA A 33 -12.75 -4.61 -28.39
CA ALA A 33 -14.01 -5.07 -27.79
C ALA A 33 -14.50 -6.44 -28.32
N LYS A 34 -13.57 -7.29 -28.77
CA LYS A 34 -13.85 -8.66 -29.26
C LYS A 34 -13.68 -9.67 -28.14
N TYR A 35 -14.51 -9.55 -27.10
CA TYR A 35 -14.37 -10.33 -25.86
C TYR A 35 -14.62 -11.82 -26.07
N ASP A 36 -15.63 -12.20 -26.86
CA ASP A 36 -15.93 -13.62 -27.14
C ASP A 36 -14.77 -14.32 -27.86
N ALA A 37 -14.18 -13.66 -28.86
CA ALA A 37 -13.00 -14.17 -29.55
C ALA A 37 -11.79 -14.31 -28.62
N ALA A 38 -11.61 -13.37 -27.67
CA ALA A 38 -10.56 -13.47 -26.67
C ALA A 38 -10.79 -14.64 -25.70
N LEU A 39 -12.04 -14.89 -25.30
CA LEU A 39 -12.42 -16.02 -24.44
C LEU A 39 -12.25 -17.37 -25.14
N GLU A 40 -12.57 -17.46 -26.44
CA GLU A 40 -12.32 -18.66 -27.26
C GLU A 40 -10.83 -18.99 -27.30
N VAL A 41 -9.99 -17.97 -27.53
CA VAL A 41 -8.52 -18.12 -27.55
C VAL A 41 -8.00 -18.62 -26.20
N LEU A 42 -8.51 -18.09 -25.09
CA LEU A 42 -8.13 -18.51 -23.74
C LEU A 42 -8.68 -19.88 -23.33
N SER A 43 -9.78 -20.32 -23.93
CA SER A 43 -10.39 -21.61 -23.63
C SER A 43 -9.84 -22.75 -24.51
N GLY A 44 -9.24 -22.42 -25.65
CA GLY A 44 -8.60 -23.37 -26.55
C GLY A 44 -7.15 -23.68 -26.21
N ASP A 45 -6.46 -24.37 -27.13
CA ASP A 45 -5.09 -24.86 -26.97
C ASP A 45 -4.09 -23.73 -26.63
N LEU A 46 -4.31 -22.53 -27.14
CA LEU A 46 -3.44 -21.38 -26.85
C LEU A 46 -3.53 -20.94 -25.39
N GLY A 47 -4.70 -20.99 -24.77
CA GLY A 47 -4.87 -20.68 -23.35
C GLY A 47 -4.17 -21.67 -22.41
N SER A 48 -4.00 -22.92 -22.83
CA SER A 48 -3.23 -23.92 -22.08
C SER A 48 -1.74 -23.58 -21.93
N LEU A 49 -1.23 -22.64 -22.73
CA LEU A 49 0.14 -22.14 -22.65
C LEU A 49 0.35 -21.14 -21.52
N MET A 50 -0.72 -20.66 -20.87
CA MET A 50 -0.60 -19.81 -19.70
C MET A 50 -0.02 -20.62 -18.53
N GLY A 51 1.09 -20.14 -17.96
CA GLY A 51 1.83 -20.91 -16.97
C GLY A 51 1.10 -21.14 -15.64
N ARG A 52 0.14 -20.27 -15.29
CA ARG A 52 -0.68 -20.38 -14.08
C ARG A 52 -2.14 -20.31 -14.45
N GLU A 53 -2.89 -21.29 -13.97
CA GLU A 53 -4.33 -21.40 -14.25
C GLU A 53 -5.09 -20.22 -13.64
N GLU A 54 -4.66 -19.72 -12.48
CA GLU A 54 -5.28 -18.59 -11.80
C GLU A 54 -5.15 -17.30 -12.62
N ASP A 55 -4.02 -17.09 -13.30
CA ASP A 55 -3.81 -15.92 -14.17
C ASP A 55 -4.70 -15.99 -15.42
N LYS A 56 -4.92 -17.19 -15.96
CA LYS A 56 -5.87 -17.42 -17.05
C LYS A 56 -7.29 -17.13 -16.60
N LEU A 57 -7.69 -17.64 -15.43
CA LEU A 57 -9.01 -17.42 -14.86
C LEU A 57 -9.26 -15.94 -14.56
N ARG A 58 -8.29 -15.20 -13.99
CA ARG A 58 -8.40 -13.75 -13.78
C ARG A 58 -8.68 -13.00 -15.08
N LEU A 59 -7.96 -13.36 -16.14
CA LEU A 59 -8.12 -12.76 -17.47
C LEU A 59 -9.49 -13.10 -18.08
N GLN A 60 -9.94 -14.35 -17.97
CA GLN A 60 -11.28 -14.76 -18.40
C GLN A 60 -12.37 -14.02 -17.63
N GLY A 61 -12.24 -13.92 -16.30
CA GLY A 61 -13.15 -13.15 -15.45
C GLY A 61 -13.25 -11.71 -15.92
N ARG A 62 -12.10 -11.05 -16.16
CA ARG A 62 -12.05 -9.66 -16.64
C ARG A 62 -12.77 -9.47 -17.97
N LEU A 63 -12.51 -10.36 -18.94
CA LEU A 63 -13.15 -10.31 -20.25
C LEU A 63 -14.67 -10.55 -20.17
N LEU A 64 -15.12 -11.49 -19.31
CA LEU A 64 -16.54 -11.75 -19.06
C LEU A 64 -17.22 -10.54 -18.41
N THR A 65 -16.57 -9.88 -17.45
CA THR A 65 -17.08 -8.64 -16.84
C THR A 65 -17.22 -7.53 -17.87
N GLN A 66 -16.24 -7.34 -18.77
CA GLN A 66 -16.30 -6.35 -19.85
C GLN A 66 -17.37 -6.67 -20.90
N ALA A 67 -17.66 -7.95 -21.11
CA ALA A 67 -18.77 -8.42 -21.95
C ALA A 67 -20.14 -8.34 -21.25
N CYS A 68 -20.21 -7.79 -20.03
CA CYS A 68 -21.40 -7.73 -19.17
C CYS A 68 -22.00 -9.11 -18.82
N ASN A 69 -21.22 -10.19 -18.92
CA ASN A 69 -21.64 -11.53 -18.50
C ASN A 69 -21.25 -11.76 -17.03
N TYR A 70 -21.94 -11.03 -16.14
CA TYR A 70 -21.59 -10.99 -14.72
C TYR A 70 -21.75 -12.32 -14.00
N VAL A 71 -22.71 -13.16 -14.40
CA VAL A 71 -22.93 -14.48 -13.80
C VAL A 71 -21.71 -15.37 -14.04
N ALA A 72 -21.32 -15.55 -15.31
CA ALA A 72 -20.15 -16.35 -15.65
C ALA A 72 -18.87 -15.76 -15.06
N ALA A 73 -18.71 -14.43 -15.06
CA ALA A 73 -17.56 -13.77 -14.44
C ALA A 73 -17.47 -14.09 -12.94
N SER A 74 -18.58 -14.01 -12.21
CA SER A 74 -18.61 -14.28 -10.77
C SER A 74 -18.22 -15.73 -10.43
N GLU A 75 -18.64 -16.71 -11.24
CA GLU A 75 -18.25 -18.11 -11.08
C GLU A 75 -16.74 -18.31 -11.32
N ILE A 76 -16.17 -17.61 -12.31
CA ILE A 76 -14.74 -17.66 -12.58
C ILE A 76 -13.95 -17.05 -11.41
N TYR A 77 -14.37 -15.89 -10.89
CA TYR A 77 -13.70 -15.28 -9.74
C TYR A 77 -13.85 -16.12 -8.46
N GLN A 78 -14.97 -16.83 -8.25
CA GLN A 78 -15.07 -17.81 -7.15
C GLN A 78 -14.00 -18.89 -7.26
N LYS A 79 -13.78 -19.46 -8.46
CA LYS A 79 -12.72 -20.47 -8.68
C LYS A 79 -11.32 -19.91 -8.37
N VAL A 80 -11.07 -18.66 -8.74
CA VAL A 80 -9.81 -17.97 -8.38
C VAL A 80 -9.68 -17.87 -6.87
N LEU A 81 -10.72 -17.42 -6.16
CA LEU A 81 -10.70 -17.22 -4.71
C LEU A 81 -10.65 -18.51 -3.90
N GLU A 82 -11.18 -19.62 -4.42
CA GLU A 82 -11.01 -20.94 -3.81
C GLU A 82 -9.54 -21.41 -3.83
N SER A 83 -8.77 -20.97 -4.83
CA SER A 83 -7.33 -21.28 -4.95
C SER A 83 -6.43 -20.21 -4.32
N CYS A 84 -6.86 -18.95 -4.36
CA CYS A 84 -6.15 -17.75 -3.90
C CYS A 84 -7.07 -16.88 -3.02
N PRO A 85 -7.37 -17.29 -1.78
CA PRO A 85 -8.35 -16.61 -0.93
C PRO A 85 -7.93 -15.19 -0.49
N ASP A 86 -6.65 -14.87 -0.56
CA ASP A 86 -6.10 -13.53 -0.22
C ASP A 86 -6.07 -12.56 -1.42
N ASP A 87 -6.58 -12.98 -2.59
CA ASP A 87 -6.63 -12.14 -3.79
C ASP A 87 -7.75 -11.10 -3.68
N TRP A 88 -7.42 -9.97 -3.06
CA TRP A 88 -8.34 -8.86 -2.82
C TRP A 88 -8.93 -8.29 -4.12
N GLU A 89 -8.13 -8.20 -5.19
CA GLU A 89 -8.60 -7.67 -6.47
C GLU A 89 -9.66 -8.61 -7.08
N SER A 90 -9.43 -9.92 -7.08
CA SER A 90 -10.43 -10.90 -7.52
C SER A 90 -11.70 -10.88 -6.67
N PHE A 91 -11.59 -10.63 -5.35
CA PHE A 91 -12.75 -10.47 -4.48
C PHE A 91 -13.59 -9.23 -4.83
N LEU A 92 -12.95 -8.08 -5.08
CA LEU A 92 -13.66 -6.88 -5.51
C LEU A 92 -14.38 -7.08 -6.85
N HIS A 93 -13.74 -7.75 -7.82
CA HIS A 93 -14.38 -8.10 -9.08
C HIS A 93 -15.54 -9.10 -8.91
N TYR A 94 -15.38 -10.11 -8.06
CA TYR A 94 -16.45 -11.05 -7.70
C TYR A 94 -17.67 -10.31 -7.15
N LEU A 95 -17.46 -9.47 -6.14
CA LEU A 95 -18.53 -8.70 -5.52
C LEU A 95 -19.15 -7.70 -6.51
N GLY A 96 -18.33 -7.07 -7.36
CA GLY A 96 -18.81 -6.19 -8.42
C GLY A 96 -19.69 -6.89 -9.45
N CYS A 97 -19.32 -8.11 -9.85
CA CYS A 97 -20.15 -8.94 -10.73
C CYS A 97 -21.48 -9.30 -10.06
N LEU A 98 -21.47 -9.70 -8.78
CA LEU A 98 -22.71 -9.99 -8.05
C LEU A 98 -23.62 -8.76 -7.96
N LEU A 99 -23.06 -7.56 -7.84
CA LEU A 99 -23.85 -6.33 -7.71
C LEU A 99 -24.08 -5.61 -9.05
N GLU A 100 -23.60 -6.19 -10.16
CA GLU A 100 -23.65 -5.61 -11.51
C GLU A 100 -23.13 -4.16 -11.56
N ARG A 101 -22.06 -3.90 -10.80
CA ARG A 101 -21.40 -2.58 -10.71
C ARG A 101 -19.90 -2.72 -10.46
N ASP A 102 -19.15 -1.73 -10.91
CA ASP A 102 -17.73 -1.61 -10.54
C ASP A 102 -17.64 -1.28 -9.04
N VAL A 103 -17.20 -2.25 -8.23
CA VAL A 103 -16.81 -2.01 -6.84
C VAL A 103 -15.37 -1.49 -6.85
N LYS A 104 -15.24 -0.18 -7.06
CA LYS A 104 -13.96 0.51 -6.86
C LYS A 104 -13.96 1.10 -5.45
N LEU A 105 -12.99 0.71 -4.62
CA LEU A 105 -12.76 1.42 -3.37
C LEU A 105 -12.31 2.85 -3.70
N PRO A 106 -12.84 3.87 -3.00
CA PRO A 106 -12.31 5.22 -3.09
C PRO A 106 -10.81 5.16 -2.76
N LYS A 107 -9.96 5.76 -3.60
CA LYS A 107 -8.55 5.89 -3.26
C LYS A 107 -8.44 6.81 -2.04
N PRO A 108 -7.72 6.43 -0.97
CA PRO A 108 -7.48 7.32 0.14
C PRO A 108 -6.74 8.55 -0.40
N THR A 109 -7.33 9.74 -0.26
CA THR A 109 -6.74 10.99 -0.73
C THR A 109 -5.54 11.30 0.12
N THR A 110 -4.34 10.99 -0.39
CA THR A 110 -3.09 11.43 0.23
C THR A 110 -2.93 12.93 -0.02
N GLY A 111 -3.32 13.75 0.97
CA GLY A 111 -2.95 15.16 1.06
C GLY A 111 -3.63 16.10 0.07
N GLU A 112 -4.84 16.54 0.39
CA GLU A 112 -5.31 17.90 0.10
C GLU A 112 -6.51 18.19 1.02
N HIS A 113 -6.32 19.11 1.97
CA HIS A 113 -7.40 19.66 2.79
C HIS A 113 -8.27 20.58 1.93
N THR A 114 -9.06 19.98 1.06
CA THR A 114 -10.27 20.60 0.54
C THR A 114 -11.30 19.50 0.44
N CYS A 115 -12.32 19.60 1.30
CA CYS A 115 -13.45 18.70 1.35
C CYS A 115 -14.20 18.79 0.00
N SER A 116 -13.76 18.02 -0.99
CA SER A 116 -14.62 17.60 -2.08
C SER A 116 -15.36 16.40 -1.52
N SER A 117 -16.64 16.63 -1.21
CA SER A 117 -17.64 15.59 -0.99
C SER A 117 -17.24 14.29 -1.66
N CYS A 118 -17.19 13.19 -0.89
CA CYS A 118 -17.16 11.84 -1.43
C CYS A 118 -18.15 11.82 -2.59
N SER A 119 -17.66 11.85 -3.83
CA SER A 119 -18.52 11.73 -4.98
C SER A 119 -19.02 10.31 -4.89
N VAL A 120 -20.22 10.18 -4.33
CA VAL A 120 -21.01 8.98 -4.37
C VAL A 120 -21.18 8.73 -5.86
N ASP A 121 -20.30 7.90 -6.43
CA ASP A 121 -20.52 7.29 -7.74
C ASP A 121 -21.75 6.42 -7.57
N SER A 122 -22.88 7.11 -7.70
CA SER A 122 -24.23 6.62 -7.63
C SER A 122 -24.50 5.93 -8.95
N ASN A 123 -23.73 4.90 -9.27
CA ASN A 123 -24.15 3.90 -10.23
C ASN A 123 -25.30 3.16 -9.54
N LYS A 124 -26.51 3.73 -9.66
CA LYS A 124 -27.75 3.09 -9.22
C LYS A 124 -27.79 1.74 -9.90
N THR A 125 -27.63 0.69 -9.10
CA THR A 125 -27.82 -0.68 -9.53
C THR A 125 -29.24 -0.82 -10.05
N SER A 126 -29.41 -1.46 -11.22
CA SER A 126 -30.71 -1.85 -11.77
C SER A 126 -31.42 -2.93 -10.94
N LEU A 127 -30.73 -3.48 -9.93
CA LEU A 127 -31.19 -4.55 -9.07
C LEU A 127 -32.13 -4.03 -7.98
N SER A 128 -33.16 -4.82 -7.65
CA SER A 128 -34.00 -4.57 -6.48
C SER A 128 -33.22 -4.84 -5.18
N GLU A 129 -33.62 -4.19 -4.10
CA GLU A 129 -33.01 -4.35 -2.78
C GLU A 129 -33.02 -5.83 -2.32
N GLU A 130 -34.11 -6.55 -2.57
CA GLU A 130 -34.22 -7.99 -2.25
C GLU A 130 -33.18 -8.85 -2.97
N VAL A 131 -32.90 -8.54 -4.24
CA VAL A 131 -31.89 -9.26 -5.03
C VAL A 131 -30.49 -8.94 -4.53
N VAL A 132 -30.22 -7.67 -4.20
CA VAL A 132 -28.94 -7.26 -3.61
C VAL A 132 -28.68 -7.99 -2.29
N GLU A 133 -29.66 -8.00 -1.39
CA GLU A 133 -29.57 -8.69 -0.10
C GLU A 133 -29.31 -10.21 -0.27
N SER A 134 -30.04 -10.86 -1.19
CA SER A 134 -29.83 -12.28 -1.48
C SER A 134 -28.42 -12.57 -2.02
N ARG A 135 -27.91 -11.73 -2.92
CA ARG A 135 -26.57 -11.89 -3.49
C ARG A 135 -25.46 -11.60 -2.47
N LEU A 136 -25.64 -10.61 -1.60
CA LEU A 136 -24.71 -10.34 -0.48
C LEU A 136 -24.71 -11.48 0.53
N ALA A 137 -25.87 -12.06 0.86
CA ALA A 137 -25.95 -13.24 1.72
C ALA A 137 -25.22 -14.45 1.11
N SER A 138 -25.33 -14.65 -0.21
CA SER A 138 -24.57 -15.67 -0.93
C SER A 138 -23.06 -15.41 -0.88
N ALA A 139 -22.63 -14.16 -1.08
CA ALA A 139 -21.23 -13.76 -0.94
C ALA A 139 -20.69 -14.04 0.47
N LEU A 140 -21.47 -13.73 1.51
CA LEU A 140 -21.10 -13.97 2.91
C LEU A 140 -20.93 -15.47 3.19
N LEU A 141 -21.84 -16.31 2.69
CA LEU A 141 -21.72 -17.78 2.82
C LEU A 141 -20.45 -18.31 2.13
N PHE A 142 -20.13 -17.77 0.95
CA PHE A 142 -18.90 -18.14 0.24
C PHE A 142 -17.65 -17.72 1.03
N VAL A 143 -17.60 -16.49 1.54
CA VAL A 143 -16.47 -16.01 2.36
C VAL A 143 -16.32 -16.83 3.64
N GLN A 144 -17.41 -17.19 4.30
CA GLN A 144 -17.38 -18.07 5.47
C GLN A 144 -16.87 -19.48 5.13
N LYS A 145 -17.15 -20.00 3.93
CA LYS A 145 -16.57 -21.26 3.44
C LYS A 145 -15.05 -21.12 3.27
N LEU A 146 -14.57 -20.02 2.67
CA LEU A 146 -13.13 -19.76 2.54
C LEU A 146 -12.44 -19.69 3.90
N GLN A 147 -13.05 -18.99 4.87
CA GLN A 147 -12.52 -18.88 6.24
C GLN A 147 -12.44 -20.21 6.99
N LYS A 148 -13.35 -21.15 6.72
CA LYS A 148 -13.35 -22.49 7.35
C LYS A 148 -12.36 -23.45 6.71
N ASN A 149 -12.16 -23.31 5.39
CA ASN A 149 -11.27 -24.19 4.64
C ASN A 149 -9.79 -23.84 4.87
N ASP A 150 -9.50 -22.60 5.27
CA ASP A 150 -8.15 -22.17 5.63
C ASP A 150 -7.91 -22.34 7.13
N SER A 151 -7.00 -23.25 7.49
CA SER A 151 -6.57 -23.48 8.87
C SER A 151 -5.47 -22.50 9.30
N SER A 152 -4.95 -21.67 8.40
CA SER A 152 -3.89 -20.72 8.71
C SER A 152 -4.48 -19.41 9.24
N ASP A 153 -3.96 -18.95 10.37
CA ASP A 153 -4.27 -17.61 10.92
C ASP A 153 -3.68 -16.45 10.09
N SER A 154 -3.12 -16.74 8.91
CA SER A 154 -2.32 -15.79 8.13
C SER A 154 -3.09 -15.07 7.02
N VAL A 155 -4.21 -15.63 6.56
CA VAL A 155 -4.94 -15.10 5.41
C VAL A 155 -5.96 -14.06 5.83
N ARG A 156 -5.85 -12.84 5.28
CA ARG A 156 -6.59 -11.65 5.72
C ARG A 156 -7.77 -11.32 4.80
N GLY A 157 -7.64 -11.61 3.52
CA GLY A 157 -8.58 -11.30 2.44
C GLY A 157 -10.01 -11.69 2.75
N PRO A 158 -10.31 -12.92 3.19
CA PRO A 158 -11.66 -13.33 3.57
C PRO A 158 -12.21 -12.55 4.78
N HIS A 159 -11.36 -12.04 5.68
CA HIS A 159 -11.83 -11.22 6.81
C HIS A 159 -12.09 -9.76 6.38
N LEU A 160 -11.26 -9.21 5.50
CA LEU A 160 -11.53 -7.93 4.86
C LEU A 160 -12.78 -7.99 3.98
N ALA A 161 -13.02 -9.13 3.33
CA ALA A 161 -14.20 -9.38 2.51
C ALA A 161 -15.50 -9.28 3.32
N ASN A 162 -15.52 -9.77 4.55
CA ASN A 162 -16.66 -9.59 5.45
C ASN A 162 -16.92 -8.10 5.71
N ILE A 163 -15.88 -7.29 5.94
CA ILE A 163 -16.04 -5.84 6.17
C ILE A 163 -16.62 -5.16 4.92
N GLU A 164 -16.13 -5.50 3.72
CA GLU A 164 -16.64 -4.94 2.47
C GLU A 164 -18.09 -5.37 2.19
N ILE A 165 -18.48 -6.62 2.47
CA ILE A 165 -19.87 -7.08 2.35
C ILE A 165 -20.77 -6.30 3.30
N GLU A 166 -20.37 -6.15 4.56
CA GLU A 166 -21.12 -5.38 5.56
C GLU A 166 -21.16 -3.88 5.23
N ARG A 167 -20.11 -3.35 4.58
CA ARG A 167 -20.13 -2.01 4.01
C ARG A 167 -21.23 -1.88 2.97
N GLN A 168 -21.42 -2.89 2.11
CA GLN A 168 -22.50 -2.86 1.11
C GLN A 168 -23.89 -2.89 1.75
N HIS A 169 -24.10 -3.69 2.78
CA HIS A 169 -25.34 -3.67 3.57
C HIS A 169 -25.57 -2.30 4.25
N ARG A 170 -24.51 -1.68 4.78
CA ARG A 170 -24.62 -0.34 5.36
C ARG A 170 -24.98 0.72 4.33
N LEU A 171 -24.46 0.63 3.10
CA LEU A 171 -24.82 1.53 2.01
C LEU A 171 -26.26 1.32 1.49
N SER A 172 -26.83 0.12 1.63
CA SER A 172 -28.25 -0.14 1.31
C SER A 172 -29.22 0.25 2.45
N GLY A 173 -28.72 0.74 3.59
CA GLY A 173 -29.54 1.15 4.75
C GLY A 173 -29.74 0.07 5.82
N ASN A 174 -29.17 -1.13 5.62
CA ASN A 174 -29.22 -2.26 6.55
C ASN A 174 -27.89 -2.40 7.29
N SER A 175 -27.64 -1.67 8.37
CA SER A 175 -26.36 -1.73 9.09
C SER A 175 -26.52 -2.19 10.54
N THR A 176 -26.36 -3.49 10.81
CA THR A 176 -26.23 -3.98 12.19
C THR A 176 -24.87 -4.63 12.50
N LYS A 177 -24.15 -5.15 11.50
CA LYS A 177 -22.94 -5.96 11.73
C LYS A 177 -21.63 -5.35 11.22
N PHE A 178 -21.66 -4.16 10.61
CA PHE A 178 -20.46 -3.49 10.11
C PHE A 178 -19.42 -3.25 11.21
N MET A 179 -19.86 -2.74 12.37
CA MET A 179 -19.00 -2.55 13.54
C MET A 179 -18.45 -3.87 14.08
N GLU A 180 -19.28 -4.91 14.12
CA GLU A 180 -18.88 -6.26 14.55
C GLU A 180 -17.78 -6.83 13.62
N ALA A 181 -17.91 -6.67 12.30
CA ALA A 181 -16.92 -7.11 11.34
C ALA A 181 -15.57 -6.40 11.53
N LEU A 182 -15.57 -5.09 11.79
CA LEU A 182 -14.36 -4.33 12.09
C LEU A 182 -13.69 -4.80 13.39
N VAL A 183 -14.47 -4.95 14.48
CA VAL A 183 -13.95 -5.44 15.76
C VAL A 183 -13.31 -6.83 15.60
N ASN A 184 -14.00 -7.74 14.89
CA ASN A 184 -13.48 -9.09 14.60
C ASN A 184 -12.17 -9.04 13.80
N TYR A 185 -12.05 -8.13 12.84
CA TYR A 185 -10.81 -7.94 12.09
C TYR A 185 -9.67 -7.48 12.99
N PHE A 186 -9.89 -6.46 13.82
CA PHE A 186 -8.86 -5.96 14.74
C PHE A 186 -8.46 -6.98 15.81
N HIS A 187 -9.41 -7.79 16.30
CA HIS A 187 -9.07 -8.88 17.23
C HIS A 187 -8.11 -9.91 16.61
N ARG A 188 -8.26 -10.22 15.31
CA ARG A 188 -7.41 -11.20 14.64
C ARG A 188 -6.10 -10.58 14.12
N PHE A 189 -6.19 -9.42 13.48
CA PHE A 189 -5.09 -8.82 12.71
C PHE A 189 -4.63 -7.44 13.20
N GLY A 190 -5.27 -6.86 14.22
CA GLY A 190 -4.96 -5.51 14.68
C GLY A 190 -3.54 -5.31 15.21
N HIS A 191 -2.84 -6.39 15.55
CA HIS A 191 -1.43 -6.33 15.93
C HIS A 191 -0.46 -6.21 14.74
N LEU A 192 -0.93 -6.40 13.51
CA LEU A 192 -0.13 -6.30 12.30
C LEU A 192 0.03 -4.85 11.86
N SER A 193 1.21 -4.50 11.33
CA SER A 193 1.55 -3.13 10.93
C SER A 193 0.67 -2.55 9.81
N CYS A 194 0.07 -3.41 8.98
CA CYS A 194 -0.81 -3.03 7.87
C CYS A 194 -2.28 -2.82 8.29
N SER A 195 -2.66 -3.29 9.48
CA SER A 195 -4.08 -3.40 9.86
C SER A 195 -4.82 -2.07 9.80
N SER A 196 -4.20 -0.97 10.21
CA SER A 196 -4.79 0.37 10.11
C SER A 196 -5.04 0.80 8.67
N SER A 197 -4.12 0.48 7.75
CA SER A 197 -4.22 0.83 6.33
C SER A 197 -5.20 -0.07 5.58
N ASP A 198 -5.28 -1.35 5.96
CA ASP A 198 -6.23 -2.30 5.37
C ASP A 198 -7.69 -1.85 5.56
N VAL A 199 -7.98 -1.16 6.67
CA VAL A 199 -9.34 -0.72 7.01
C VAL A 199 -9.57 0.78 6.95
N GLU A 200 -8.59 1.58 6.52
CA GLU A 200 -8.66 3.05 6.51
C GLU A 200 -9.94 3.59 5.89
N ILE A 201 -10.31 3.08 4.71
CA ILE A 201 -11.50 3.51 3.97
C ILE A 201 -12.79 3.20 4.74
N TYR A 202 -12.83 2.10 5.49
CA TYR A 202 -13.98 1.70 6.31
C TYR A 202 -14.10 2.57 7.56
N LEU A 203 -12.96 2.93 8.16
CA LEU A 203 -12.92 3.78 9.35
C LEU A 203 -13.47 5.17 9.07
N HIS A 204 -13.22 5.73 7.87
CA HIS A 204 -13.79 7.02 7.46
C HIS A 204 -15.32 7.03 7.28
N MET A 205 -15.98 5.86 7.30
CA MET A 205 -17.44 5.74 7.24
C MET A 205 -18.11 5.76 8.61
N LEU A 206 -17.32 5.71 9.69
CA LEU A 206 -17.82 5.72 11.06
C LEU A 206 -18.04 7.16 11.55
N SER A 207 -19.06 7.33 12.39
CA SER A 207 -19.25 8.54 13.18
C SER A 207 -18.22 8.63 14.32
N GLY A 208 -18.05 9.83 14.90
CA GLY A 208 -17.12 10.02 16.02
C GLY A 208 -17.41 9.15 17.25
N ASP A 209 -18.70 8.87 17.51
CA ASP A 209 -19.13 8.01 18.60
C ASP A 209 -18.79 6.53 18.31
N GLU A 210 -19.07 6.05 17.09
CA GLU A 210 -18.69 4.70 16.64
C GLU A 210 -17.17 4.48 16.68
N ILE A 211 -16.38 5.49 16.30
CA ILE A 211 -14.91 5.43 16.39
C ILE A 211 -14.47 5.26 17.84
N THR A 212 -15.06 6.02 18.76
CA THR A 212 -14.73 5.93 20.19
C THR A 212 -15.10 4.54 20.74
N GLU A 213 -16.27 4.03 20.38
CA GLU A 213 -16.72 2.69 20.75
C GLU A 213 -15.79 1.58 20.21
N LEU A 214 -15.36 1.70 18.95
CA LEU A 214 -14.42 0.77 18.33
C LEU A 214 -13.10 0.74 19.08
N LEU A 215 -12.51 1.92 19.33
CA LEU A 215 -11.23 2.04 20.02
C LEU A 215 -11.29 1.53 21.47
N ASP A 216 -12.37 1.80 22.18
CA ASP A 216 -12.58 1.29 23.53
C ASP A 216 -12.73 -0.23 23.53
N THR A 217 -13.42 -0.79 22.54
CA THR A 217 -13.63 -2.24 22.42
C THR A 217 -12.33 -2.97 22.10
N ILE A 218 -11.52 -2.43 21.18
CA ILE A 218 -10.19 -2.95 20.86
C ILE A 218 -9.24 -2.83 22.06
N SER A 219 -9.32 -1.74 22.81
CA SER A 219 -8.45 -1.53 23.98
C SER A 219 -8.81 -2.47 25.14
N ARG A 220 -10.08 -2.86 25.27
CA ARG A 220 -10.55 -3.78 26.32
C ARG A 220 -10.18 -5.24 26.07
N SER A 221 -10.00 -5.65 24.82
CA SER A 221 -9.72 -7.04 24.48
C SER A 221 -8.27 -7.46 24.67
N PHE A 222 -7.37 -6.52 24.96
CA PHE A 222 -5.95 -6.78 25.12
C PHE A 222 -5.38 -6.13 26.37
N ASP A 223 -4.53 -6.87 27.07
CA ASP A 223 -3.84 -6.35 28.24
C ASP A 223 -2.65 -5.46 27.81
N ALA A 224 -2.87 -4.15 27.82
CA ALA A 224 -1.86 -3.13 27.51
C ALA A 224 -0.68 -3.12 28.51
N SER A 225 -0.80 -3.81 29.65
CA SER A 225 0.30 -3.98 30.60
C SER A 225 1.25 -5.13 30.24
N SER A 226 0.83 -6.01 29.32
CA SER A 226 1.64 -7.14 28.87
C SER A 226 2.73 -6.70 27.89
N VAL A 227 3.98 -7.07 28.18
CA VAL A 227 5.12 -6.85 27.28
C VAL A 227 5.15 -7.99 26.26
N SER A 228 4.37 -7.84 25.19
CA SER A 228 4.33 -8.79 24.06
C SER A 228 4.30 -8.06 22.72
N VAL A 229 4.84 -8.69 21.68
CA VAL A 229 4.84 -8.13 20.32
C VAL A 229 3.41 -7.86 19.83
N LYS A 230 2.45 -8.73 20.16
CA LYS A 230 1.05 -8.55 19.77
C LYS A 230 0.40 -7.36 20.48
N ALA A 231 0.59 -7.22 21.79
CA ALA A 231 0.03 -6.10 22.55
C ALA A 231 0.64 -4.75 22.12
N LEU A 232 1.95 -4.72 21.86
CA LEU A 232 2.63 -3.55 21.33
C LEU A 232 2.12 -3.19 19.93
N GLY A 233 2.04 -4.17 19.02
CA GLY A 233 1.52 -3.97 17.67
C GLY A 233 0.12 -3.38 17.68
N LEU A 234 -0.76 -3.87 18.55
CA LEU A 234 -2.11 -3.33 18.68
C LEU A 234 -2.12 -1.91 19.25
N THR A 235 -1.29 -1.63 20.26
CA THR A 235 -1.17 -0.28 20.82
C THR A 235 -0.76 0.73 19.75
N ILE A 236 0.18 0.35 18.87
CA ILE A 236 0.61 1.14 17.73
C ILE A 236 -0.54 1.33 16.73
N THR A 237 -1.25 0.26 16.38
CA THR A 237 -2.42 0.33 15.50
C THR A 237 -3.51 1.27 16.04
N THR A 238 -3.79 1.23 17.34
CA THR A 238 -4.73 2.16 18.00
C THR A 238 -4.30 3.61 17.81
N PHE A 239 -3.00 3.91 17.96
CA PHE A 239 -2.49 5.26 17.68
C PHE A 239 -2.59 5.64 16.21
N LYS A 240 -2.25 4.73 15.29
CA LYS A 240 -2.39 4.96 13.84
C LYS A 240 -3.83 5.25 13.45
N VAL A 241 -4.80 4.48 13.95
CA VAL A 241 -6.24 4.71 13.71
C VAL A 241 -6.65 6.08 14.24
N GLN A 242 -6.20 6.46 15.45
CA GLN A 242 -6.46 7.78 16.00
C GLN A 242 -5.87 8.91 15.15
N GLU A 243 -4.67 8.73 14.60
CA GLU A 243 -3.99 9.68 13.71
C GLU A 243 -4.70 9.81 12.36
N LEU A 244 -5.02 8.69 11.70
CA LEU A 244 -5.73 8.64 10.41
C LEU A 244 -7.09 9.35 10.47
N LEU A 245 -7.81 9.17 11.57
CA LEU A 245 -9.14 9.77 11.77
C LEU A 245 -9.07 11.22 12.28
N GLY A 246 -7.86 11.77 12.46
CA GLY A 246 -7.67 13.13 12.96
C GLY A 246 -8.12 13.34 14.41
N THR A 247 -8.46 12.29 15.16
CA THR A 247 -8.92 12.39 16.56
C THR A 247 -7.83 12.94 17.48
N LEU A 248 -6.55 12.77 17.13
CA LEU A 248 -5.45 13.41 17.87
C LEU A 248 -5.47 14.92 17.68
N LEU A 249 -5.94 15.43 16.52
CA LEU A 249 -5.98 16.86 16.24
C LEU A 249 -6.97 17.61 17.14
N SER A 250 -8.04 16.97 17.62
CA SER A 250 -9.00 17.61 18.53
C SER A 250 -8.55 17.66 19.99
N LYS A 251 -7.49 16.93 20.36
CA LYS A 251 -7.02 16.85 21.75
C LYS A 251 -6.34 18.15 22.21
N SER A 252 -6.40 18.39 23.52
CA SER A 252 -5.73 19.52 24.17
C SER A 252 -4.20 19.43 24.04
N THR A 253 -3.50 20.55 24.19
CA THR A 253 -2.03 20.57 24.17
C THR A 253 -1.43 19.70 25.27
N THR A 254 -2.04 19.70 26.47
CA THR A 254 -1.61 18.88 27.60
C THR A 254 -1.80 17.39 27.34
N ASP A 255 -2.88 17.01 26.67
CA ASP A 255 -3.10 15.62 26.28
C ASP A 255 -2.12 15.15 25.22
N LEU A 256 -1.84 15.98 24.22
CA LEU A 256 -0.85 15.66 23.19
C LEU A 256 0.56 15.48 23.77
N GLN A 257 0.97 16.34 24.69
CA GLN A 257 2.24 16.17 25.41
C GLN A 257 2.28 14.84 26.17
N ARG A 258 1.20 14.50 26.89
CA ARG A 258 1.09 13.24 27.62
C ARG A 258 1.13 12.03 26.69
N ILE A 259 0.47 12.10 25.53
CA ILE A 259 0.47 11.04 24.53
C ILE A 259 1.88 10.86 23.93
N ALA A 260 2.54 11.94 23.50
CA ALA A 260 3.90 11.87 22.95
C ALA A 260 4.89 11.28 23.96
N LYS A 261 4.82 11.73 25.22
CA LYS A 261 5.62 11.14 26.31
C LYS A 261 5.31 9.66 26.51
N GLY A 262 4.03 9.29 26.51
CA GLY A 262 3.58 7.90 26.63
C GLY A 262 4.09 7.01 25.49
N MET A 263 4.15 7.51 24.24
CA MET A 263 4.72 6.78 23.10
C MET A 263 6.21 6.48 23.31
N VAL A 264 6.99 7.47 23.76
CA VAL A 264 8.43 7.29 24.05
C VAL A 264 8.64 6.33 25.23
N GLU A 265 7.85 6.43 26.29
CA GLU A 265 7.90 5.51 27.43
C GLU A 265 7.55 4.07 27.02
N THR A 266 6.52 3.90 26.18
CA THR A 266 6.13 2.58 25.64
C THR A 266 7.24 2.00 24.77
N PHE A 267 7.88 2.82 23.92
CA PHE A 267 9.05 2.40 23.15
C PHE A 267 10.17 1.90 24.06
N TYR A 268 10.53 2.67 25.09
CA TYR A 268 11.60 2.31 26.02
C TYR A 268 11.31 1.01 26.78
N LYS A 269 10.08 0.85 27.30
CA LYS A 269 9.65 -0.35 28.03
C LYS A 269 9.71 -1.61 27.19
N ASN A 270 9.44 -1.50 25.89
CA ASN A 270 9.38 -2.63 24.97
C ASN A 270 10.69 -2.88 24.20
N LEU A 271 11.73 -2.07 24.44
CA LEU A 271 13.04 -2.24 23.82
C LEU A 271 13.61 -3.68 23.96
N PRO A 272 13.46 -4.38 25.09
CA PRO A 272 13.93 -5.76 25.23
C PRO A 272 13.33 -6.74 24.23
N LEU A 273 12.14 -6.49 23.67
CA LEU A 273 11.51 -7.35 22.66
C LEU A 273 12.34 -7.45 21.38
N SER A 274 13.18 -6.44 21.10
CA SER A 274 13.99 -6.38 19.88
C SER A 274 15.46 -6.77 20.10
N ARG A 275 15.81 -7.32 21.28
CA ARG A 275 17.20 -7.59 21.64
C ARG A 275 17.88 -8.60 20.71
N ASP A 276 17.13 -9.61 20.27
CA ASP A 276 17.66 -10.73 19.48
C ASP A 276 17.49 -10.54 17.97
N LEU A 277 16.96 -9.37 17.53
CA LEU A 277 16.79 -9.05 16.11
C LEU A 277 18.12 -8.59 15.49
N ASP A 278 18.38 -9.02 14.26
CA ASP A 278 19.56 -8.58 13.50
C ASP A 278 19.55 -7.05 13.37
N PRO A 279 20.66 -6.30 13.56
CA PRO A 279 20.72 -4.84 13.46
C PRO A 279 20.13 -4.17 12.21
N GLN A 280 19.94 -4.92 11.11
CA GLN A 280 19.37 -4.44 9.86
C GLN A 280 17.85 -4.58 9.79
N GLU A 281 17.24 -5.38 10.66
CA GLU A 281 15.77 -5.56 10.70
C GLU A 281 15.04 -4.33 11.25
N SER A 282 13.72 -4.27 11.12
CA SER A 282 12.92 -3.27 11.83
C SER A 282 12.73 -3.69 13.28
N MET A 283 12.84 -2.74 14.21
CA MET A 283 12.57 -3.01 15.62
C MET A 283 11.07 -2.96 15.92
N HIS A 284 10.65 -3.74 16.91
CA HIS A 284 9.31 -3.62 17.46
C HIS A 284 9.12 -2.25 18.10
N GLY A 285 8.09 -1.52 17.66
CA GLY A 285 7.75 -0.20 18.21
C GLY A 285 8.54 0.97 17.66
N GLU A 286 9.40 0.81 16.65
CA GLU A 286 10.16 1.93 16.06
C GLU A 286 9.23 3.06 15.55
N GLU A 287 8.03 2.75 15.09
CA GLU A 287 7.06 3.73 14.62
C GLU A 287 6.62 4.72 15.73
N LEU A 288 6.68 4.32 17.01
CA LEU A 288 6.26 5.15 18.15
C LEU A 288 7.05 6.45 18.24
N LEU A 289 8.36 6.42 17.97
CA LEU A 289 9.19 7.63 18.01
C LEU A 289 8.88 8.58 16.86
N SER A 290 8.55 8.03 15.68
CA SER A 290 8.10 8.85 14.55
C SER A 290 6.75 9.50 14.84
N MET A 291 5.79 8.76 15.39
CA MET A 291 4.49 9.30 15.80
C MET A 291 4.63 10.35 16.91
N ALA A 292 5.49 10.11 17.90
CA ALA A 292 5.78 11.08 18.95
C ALA A 292 6.39 12.38 18.37
N SER A 293 7.35 12.26 17.45
CA SER A 293 7.92 13.40 16.74
C SER A 293 6.86 14.18 15.96
N ASN A 294 5.94 13.50 15.27
CA ASN A 294 4.84 14.15 14.56
C ASN A 294 3.93 14.96 15.51
N ILE A 295 3.59 14.40 16.68
CA ILE A 295 2.80 15.11 17.70
C ILE A 295 3.56 16.35 18.22
N LEU A 296 4.86 16.25 18.47
CA LEU A 296 5.70 17.37 18.90
C LEU A 296 5.76 18.48 17.83
N VAL A 297 5.88 18.11 16.56
CA VAL A 297 5.78 19.06 15.44
C VAL A 297 4.41 19.73 15.42
N GLN A 298 3.32 19.00 15.61
CA GLN A 298 1.97 19.58 15.71
C GLN A 298 1.86 20.55 16.90
N LEU A 299 2.42 20.21 18.06
CA LEU A 299 2.46 21.08 19.23
C LEU A 299 3.22 22.37 18.94
N PHE A 300 4.34 22.32 18.20
CA PHE A 300 5.02 23.51 17.71
C PHE A 300 4.10 24.36 16.83
N TRP A 301 3.38 23.77 15.88
CA TRP A 301 2.48 24.54 15.00
C TRP A 301 1.35 25.23 15.77
N ARG A 302 0.85 24.62 16.85
CA ARG A 302 -0.19 25.21 17.71
C ARG A 302 0.32 26.31 18.64
N THR A 303 1.49 26.10 19.24
CA THR A 303 1.97 26.94 20.35
C THR A 303 3.07 27.91 19.92
N ARG A 304 3.71 27.65 18.78
CA ARG A 304 4.93 28.31 18.30
C ARG A 304 6.12 28.18 19.26
N ASN A 305 6.07 27.26 20.22
CA ASN A 305 7.18 27.00 21.12
C ASN A 305 8.24 26.12 20.42
N LEU A 306 9.39 26.70 20.13
CA LEU A 306 10.54 26.03 19.49
C LEU A 306 11.03 24.79 20.26
N GLY A 307 10.82 24.74 21.59
CA GLY A 307 11.16 23.60 22.43
C GLY A 307 10.60 22.28 21.89
N TYR A 308 9.39 22.28 21.34
CA TYR A 308 8.81 21.06 20.77
C TYR A 308 9.52 20.57 19.50
N LEU A 309 10.02 21.48 18.64
CA LEU A 309 10.82 21.07 17.48
C LEU A 309 12.16 20.48 17.91
N LEU A 310 12.79 21.07 18.94
CA LEU A 310 14.02 20.53 19.50
C LEU A 310 13.79 19.16 20.13
N GLU A 311 12.71 18.98 20.90
CA GLU A 311 12.31 17.68 21.45
C GLU A 311 12.03 16.65 20.33
N ALA A 312 11.35 17.04 19.25
CA ALA A 312 11.10 16.17 18.10
C ALA A 312 12.42 15.65 17.49
N VAL A 313 13.39 16.56 17.28
CA VAL A 313 14.73 16.18 16.82
C VAL A 313 15.42 15.24 17.82
N LEU A 314 15.40 15.56 19.12
CA LEU A 314 16.04 14.75 20.16
C LEU A 314 15.45 13.33 20.24
N VAL A 315 14.13 13.19 20.10
CA VAL A 315 13.46 11.88 20.10
C VAL A 315 13.93 11.00 18.94
N LEU A 316 14.04 11.58 17.73
CA LEU A 316 14.49 10.85 16.55
C LEU A 316 15.99 10.53 16.58
N GLU A 317 16.82 11.48 17.01
CA GLU A 317 18.26 11.29 17.22
C GLU A 317 18.50 10.18 18.25
N PHE A 318 17.77 10.20 19.37
CA PHE A 318 17.78 9.11 20.35
C PHE A 318 17.41 7.77 19.71
N GLY A 319 16.35 7.71 18.93
CA GLY A 319 15.98 6.50 18.18
C GLY A 319 17.12 5.98 17.30
N LEU A 320 17.87 6.87 16.65
CA LEU A 320 19.03 6.49 15.82
C LEU A 320 20.26 6.06 16.62
N THR A 321 20.40 6.48 17.89
CA THR A 321 21.43 5.92 18.80
C THR A 321 21.14 4.47 19.16
N VAL A 322 19.86 4.10 19.25
CA VAL A 322 19.40 2.73 19.49
C VAL A 322 19.46 1.90 18.20
N ARG A 323 18.92 2.43 17.09
CA ARG A 323 18.82 1.75 15.80
C ARG A 323 19.21 2.65 14.64
N LYS A 324 20.39 2.41 14.07
CA LYS A 324 21.01 3.30 13.08
C LYS A 324 20.34 3.31 11.69
N HIS A 325 19.58 2.27 11.37
CA HIS A 325 19.10 2.02 10.00
C HIS A 325 17.66 2.47 9.75
N VAL A 326 16.99 3.08 10.73
CA VAL A 326 15.59 3.54 10.58
C VAL A 326 15.51 4.75 9.65
N TRP A 327 15.07 4.51 8.42
CA TRP A 327 15.05 5.53 7.37
C TRP A 327 14.00 6.61 7.63
N GLN A 328 12.89 6.27 8.28
CA GLN A 328 11.81 7.20 8.61
C GLN A 328 12.34 8.33 9.50
N TYR A 329 13.16 8.00 10.50
CA TYR A 329 13.76 9.00 11.38
C TYR A 329 14.72 9.90 10.62
N LYS A 330 15.56 9.32 9.76
CA LYS A 330 16.53 10.07 8.95
C LYS A 330 15.83 11.06 8.02
N ILE A 331 14.78 10.65 7.30
CA ILE A 331 14.02 11.55 6.42
C ILE A 331 13.37 12.66 7.25
N THR A 332 12.71 12.34 8.36
CA THR A 332 12.10 13.37 9.22
C THR A 332 13.14 14.35 9.78
N LEU A 333 14.32 13.87 10.17
CA LEU A 333 15.44 14.72 10.59
C LEU A 333 15.95 15.62 9.45
N VAL A 334 16.03 15.13 8.21
CA VAL A 334 16.36 15.96 7.04
C VAL A 334 15.40 17.15 6.95
N HIS A 335 14.09 16.91 7.09
CA HIS A 335 13.08 17.97 7.06
C HIS A 335 13.18 18.93 8.26
N LEU A 336 13.31 18.40 9.48
CA LEU A 336 13.39 19.21 10.70
C LEU A 336 14.65 20.09 10.72
N TYR A 337 15.82 19.54 10.39
CA TYR A 337 17.05 20.31 10.33
C TYR A 337 17.04 21.32 9.18
N SER A 338 16.46 20.97 8.03
CA SER A 338 16.30 21.93 6.92
C SER A 338 15.40 23.09 7.32
N TYR A 339 14.29 22.82 8.02
CA TYR A 339 13.39 23.84 8.54
C TYR A 339 14.07 24.75 9.58
N LEU A 340 14.91 24.18 10.45
CA LEU A 340 15.70 24.93 11.45
C LEU A 340 16.91 25.68 10.84
N GLY A 341 17.15 25.57 9.53
CA GLY A 341 18.31 26.17 8.86
C GLY A 341 19.64 25.44 9.10
N ALA A 342 19.62 24.29 9.78
CA ALA A 342 20.78 23.46 10.06
C ALA A 342 21.10 22.51 8.88
N LEU A 343 21.21 23.07 7.67
CA LEU A 343 21.39 22.31 6.43
C LEU A 343 22.60 21.35 6.43
N PRO A 344 23.76 21.64 7.04
CA PRO A 344 24.84 20.67 7.12
C PRO A 344 24.45 19.36 7.83
N LEU A 345 23.60 19.44 8.87
CA LEU A 345 23.09 18.28 9.59
C LEU A 345 22.04 17.54 8.76
N ALA A 346 21.14 18.27 8.11
CA ALA A 346 20.20 17.68 7.16
C ALA A 346 20.93 16.90 6.05
N HIS A 347 21.95 17.51 5.44
CA HIS A 347 22.78 16.88 4.42
C HIS A 347 23.47 15.62 4.92
N ARG A 348 24.03 15.65 6.14
CA ARG A 348 24.65 14.46 6.75
C ARG A 348 23.66 13.30 6.86
N TRP A 349 22.44 13.55 7.33
CA TRP A 349 21.42 12.51 7.43
C TRP A 349 20.95 12.01 6.08
N TYR A 350 20.79 12.91 5.10
CA TYR A 350 20.46 12.54 3.73
C TYR A 350 21.54 11.64 3.10
N VAL A 351 22.82 11.97 3.24
CA VAL A 351 23.93 11.12 2.73
C VAL A 351 23.90 9.73 3.37
N SER A 352 23.53 9.63 4.65
CA SER A 352 23.41 8.35 5.35
C SER A 352 22.23 7.47 4.91
N LEU A 353 21.33 7.97 4.05
CA LEU A 353 20.28 7.17 3.40
C LEU A 353 20.81 6.40 2.19
N GLU A 354 22.02 6.72 1.71
CA GLU A 354 22.64 6.09 0.53
C GLU A 354 21.74 6.06 -0.71
N VAL A 355 21.09 7.20 -1.01
CA VAL A 355 20.20 7.37 -2.17
C VAL A 355 20.96 7.10 -3.48
N LYS A 356 20.56 6.07 -4.22
CA LYS A 356 21.19 5.61 -5.47
C LYS A 356 20.13 5.25 -6.54
N ASN A 357 20.53 5.27 -7.81
CA ASN A 357 19.70 4.86 -8.95
C ASN A 357 18.35 5.60 -8.98
N ILE A 358 17.23 4.89 -9.14
CA ILE A 358 15.89 5.47 -9.18
C ILE A 358 15.52 6.25 -7.91
N LEU A 359 16.17 5.97 -6.77
CA LEU A 359 15.95 6.75 -5.55
C LEU A 359 16.47 8.18 -5.70
N LEU A 360 17.45 8.43 -6.57
CA LEU A 360 17.87 9.80 -6.88
C LEU A 360 16.70 10.60 -7.48
N GLU A 361 15.84 9.97 -8.27
CA GLU A 361 14.63 10.62 -8.77
C GLU A 361 13.53 10.73 -7.71
N SER A 362 13.31 9.69 -6.91
CA SER A 362 12.13 9.63 -6.03
C SER A 362 12.36 10.19 -4.62
N VAL A 363 13.60 10.36 -4.15
CA VAL A 363 13.92 10.70 -2.75
C VAL A 363 14.70 12.01 -2.62
N SER A 364 15.45 12.43 -3.64
CA SER A 364 16.30 13.64 -3.54
C SER A 364 15.50 14.93 -3.34
N HIS A 365 14.22 14.95 -3.72
CA HIS A 365 13.30 16.06 -3.46
C HIS A 365 13.20 16.44 -1.97
N HIS A 366 13.56 15.55 -1.03
CA HIS A 366 13.57 15.86 0.41
C HIS A 366 14.64 16.87 0.84
N ILE A 367 15.70 17.07 0.04
CA ILE A 367 16.81 17.97 0.40
C ILE A 367 17.23 18.92 -0.72
N LEU A 368 17.05 18.50 -1.97
CA LEU A 368 17.58 19.20 -3.13
C LEU A 368 17.08 20.66 -3.25
N PRO A 369 15.79 20.98 -3.05
CA PRO A 369 15.31 22.37 -3.12
C PRO A 369 16.02 23.31 -2.14
N GLN A 370 16.21 22.85 -0.90
CA GLN A 370 16.87 23.62 0.14
C GLN A 370 18.37 23.77 -0.16
N MET A 371 19.03 22.73 -0.68
CA MET A 371 20.44 22.77 -1.06
C MET A 371 20.69 23.71 -2.24
N LEU A 372 19.83 23.70 -3.26
CA LEU A 372 19.90 24.62 -4.40
C LEU A 372 19.73 26.09 -3.98
N SER A 373 18.91 26.34 -2.96
CA SER A 373 18.66 27.68 -2.42
C SER A 373 19.71 28.12 -1.38
N SER A 374 20.70 27.28 -1.08
CA SER A 374 21.67 27.50 0.00
C SER A 374 23.05 27.93 -0.52
N PRO A 375 23.89 28.54 0.32
CA PRO A 375 25.28 28.85 -0.03
C PRO A 375 26.21 27.61 -0.04
N PHE A 376 25.71 26.40 0.23
CA PHE A 376 26.51 25.16 0.32
C PHE A 376 26.86 24.57 -1.06
N LEU A 377 27.51 25.36 -1.90
CA LEU A 377 27.73 25.07 -3.33
C LEU A 377 28.44 23.75 -3.59
N GLN A 378 29.41 23.36 -2.76
CA GLN A 378 30.17 22.14 -2.98
C GLN A 378 29.30 20.88 -2.80
N GLN A 379 28.54 20.82 -1.71
CA GLN A 379 27.65 19.71 -1.40
C GLN A 379 26.50 19.66 -2.42
N THR A 380 25.91 20.82 -2.74
CA THR A 380 24.88 20.93 -3.77
C THR A 380 25.38 20.44 -5.13
N ALA A 381 26.58 20.86 -5.55
CA ALA A 381 27.18 20.43 -6.81
C ALA A 381 27.42 18.91 -6.85
N SER A 382 27.80 18.28 -5.72
CA SER A 382 27.94 16.83 -5.63
C SER A 382 26.61 16.11 -5.88
N LEU A 383 25.54 16.54 -5.20
CA LEU A 383 24.21 15.94 -5.35
C LEU A 383 23.68 16.09 -6.77
N VAL A 384 23.81 17.29 -7.34
CA VAL A 384 23.44 17.59 -8.73
C VAL A 384 24.21 16.73 -9.71
N LYS A 385 25.53 16.60 -9.51
CA LYS A 385 26.39 15.79 -10.38
C LYS A 385 26.00 14.32 -10.38
N ASP A 386 25.72 13.75 -9.21
CA ASP A 386 25.33 12.34 -9.09
C ASP A 386 23.94 12.10 -9.71
N TYR A 387 23.00 13.04 -9.53
CA TYR A 387 21.69 12.98 -10.17
C TYR A 387 21.77 13.09 -11.70
N LEU A 388 22.55 14.06 -12.23
CA LEU A 388 22.74 14.22 -13.67
C LEU A 388 23.42 13.00 -14.30
N ARG A 389 24.40 12.41 -13.62
CA ARG A 389 25.03 11.16 -14.07
C ARG A 389 24.00 10.04 -14.22
N PHE A 390 23.15 9.84 -13.21
CA PHE A 390 22.07 8.85 -13.28
C PHE A 390 21.14 9.10 -14.48
N MET A 391 20.74 10.35 -14.72
CA MET A 391 19.89 10.70 -15.86
C MET A 391 20.58 10.43 -17.20
N ASP A 392 21.85 10.84 -17.35
CA ASP A 392 22.63 10.60 -18.57
C ASP A 392 22.80 9.11 -18.86
N ASP A 393 23.11 8.31 -17.84
CA ASP A 393 23.28 6.87 -17.97
C ASP A 393 21.96 6.20 -18.36
N HIS A 394 20.85 6.55 -17.70
CA HIS A 394 19.52 6.06 -18.07
C HIS A 394 19.15 6.43 -19.52
N LEU A 395 19.41 7.67 -19.94
CA LEU A 395 19.07 8.13 -21.28
C LEU A 395 19.83 7.36 -22.36
N LYS A 396 21.13 7.07 -22.13
CA LYS A 396 21.95 6.22 -23.01
C LYS A 396 21.41 4.80 -23.10
N GLU A 397 21.11 4.19 -21.96
CA GLU A 397 20.69 2.78 -21.88
C GLU A 397 19.23 2.55 -22.31
N SER A 398 18.37 3.57 -22.23
CA SER A 398 16.92 3.44 -22.50
C SER A 398 16.59 2.88 -23.88
N ALA A 399 17.37 3.24 -24.91
CA ALA A 399 17.19 2.74 -26.27
C ALA A 399 17.55 1.24 -26.35
N ASP A 400 18.66 0.84 -25.74
CA ASP A 400 19.13 -0.54 -25.72
C ASP A 400 18.15 -1.45 -24.96
N LEU A 401 17.62 -1.00 -23.82
CA LEU A 401 16.59 -1.73 -23.07
C LEU A 401 15.33 -1.96 -23.89
N THR A 402 14.92 -0.96 -24.69
CA THR A 402 13.77 -1.08 -25.58
C THR A 402 14.04 -2.08 -26.70
N CYS A 403 15.22 -2.02 -27.33
CA CYS A 403 15.63 -3.01 -28.33
C CYS A 403 15.72 -4.43 -27.75
N LEU A 404 16.22 -4.56 -26.51
CA LEU A 404 16.34 -5.82 -25.81
C LEU A 404 14.95 -6.44 -25.54
N ALA A 405 13.98 -5.64 -25.09
CA ALA A 405 12.61 -6.10 -24.90
C ALA A 405 11.99 -6.65 -26.19
N TYR A 406 12.23 -6.01 -27.33
CA TYR A 406 11.83 -6.55 -28.64
C TYR A 406 12.53 -7.87 -28.98
N ARG A 407 13.85 -7.96 -28.77
CA ARG A 407 14.62 -9.19 -29.03
C ARG A 407 14.14 -10.37 -28.18
N HIS A 408 13.79 -10.12 -26.93
CA HIS A 408 13.21 -11.11 -26.03
C HIS A 408 11.69 -11.28 -26.15
N ARG A 409 11.05 -10.55 -27.08
CA ARG A 409 9.61 -10.63 -27.38
C ARG A 409 8.71 -10.29 -26.19
N THR A 410 9.20 -9.47 -25.27
CA THR A 410 8.45 -8.97 -24.10
C THR A 410 7.75 -7.67 -24.47
N TYR A 411 6.79 -7.72 -25.38
CA TYR A 411 6.19 -6.53 -26.00
C TYR A 411 5.49 -5.59 -25.00
N SER A 412 4.89 -6.12 -23.93
CA SER A 412 4.28 -5.30 -22.88
C SER A 412 5.30 -4.36 -22.21
N LYS A 413 6.54 -4.82 -22.01
CA LYS A 413 7.62 -4.03 -21.41
C LYS A 413 8.14 -2.90 -22.30
N VAL A 414 7.99 -3.01 -23.62
CA VAL A 414 8.35 -1.91 -24.53
C VAL A 414 7.54 -0.66 -24.21
N ILE A 415 6.23 -0.81 -24.04
CA ILE A 415 5.33 0.31 -23.73
C ILE A 415 5.70 0.91 -22.38
N GLU A 416 5.92 0.06 -21.36
CA GLU A 416 6.33 0.50 -20.03
C GLU A 416 7.68 1.26 -20.06
N PHE A 417 8.68 0.78 -20.80
CA PHE A 417 9.98 1.45 -20.90
C PHE A 417 9.90 2.82 -21.58
N VAL A 418 9.11 2.94 -22.65
CA VAL A 418 8.89 4.22 -23.33
C VAL A 418 8.16 5.19 -22.40
N GLN A 419 7.12 4.74 -21.69
CA GLN A 419 6.41 5.56 -20.71
C GLN A 419 7.31 5.99 -19.56
N PHE A 420 8.12 5.08 -19.03
CA PHE A 420 9.05 5.35 -17.94
C PHE A 420 10.10 6.39 -18.35
N LYS A 421 10.72 6.22 -19.52
CA LYS A 421 11.65 7.20 -20.10
C LYS A 421 10.99 8.59 -20.23
N ASN A 422 9.79 8.65 -20.79
CA ASN A 422 9.07 9.91 -20.96
C ASN A 422 8.75 10.58 -19.62
N ARG A 423 8.41 9.80 -18.58
CA ARG A 423 8.17 10.31 -17.23
C ARG A 423 9.44 10.89 -16.61
N LEU A 424 10.57 10.20 -16.71
CA LEU A 424 11.85 10.69 -16.20
C LEU A 424 12.32 11.96 -16.91
N GLN A 425 12.21 12.02 -18.23
CA GLN A 425 12.61 13.21 -19.00
C GLN A 425 11.78 14.46 -18.70
N ARG A 426 10.57 14.28 -18.17
CA ARG A 426 9.63 15.35 -17.85
C ARG A 426 9.49 15.57 -16.34
N SER A 427 10.39 14.99 -15.54
CA SER A 427 10.27 15.12 -14.10
C SER A 427 10.63 16.52 -13.63
N MET A 428 9.95 16.98 -12.59
CA MET A 428 10.21 18.28 -11.98
C MET A 428 11.62 18.36 -11.40
N GLN A 429 12.13 17.24 -10.90
CA GLN A 429 13.47 17.20 -10.35
C GLN A 429 14.53 17.37 -11.44
N TYR A 430 14.32 16.76 -12.61
CA TYR A 430 15.22 16.96 -13.76
C TYR A 430 15.20 18.40 -14.25
N LEU A 431 14.01 19.00 -14.33
CA LEU A 431 13.85 20.41 -14.69
C LEU A 431 14.49 21.37 -13.68
N ALA A 432 14.53 21.03 -12.39
CA ALA A 432 15.11 21.90 -11.36
C ALA A 432 16.65 21.92 -11.36
N VAL A 433 17.27 20.90 -11.94
CA VAL A 433 18.74 20.72 -11.95
C VAL A 433 19.37 21.10 -13.29
N LYS A 434 18.57 21.13 -14.36
CA LYS A 434 18.95 21.55 -15.70
C LYS A 434 18.94 23.07 -15.82
#